data_AF-A0A7J8UP63-F1
#
_entry.id   AF-A0A7J8UP63-F1
#
_cell.length_a   1.000
_cell.length_b   1.000
_cell.length_c   1.000
_cell.angle_alpha   90.00
_cell.angle_beta   90.00
_cell.angle_gamma   90.00
#
_symmetry.space_group_name_H-M   'P 1'
#
loop_
_entity.id
_entity.type
_entity.pdbx_description
1 polymer ?
#
loop_
_entity_poly.entity_id
_entity_poly.type
_entity_poly.pdbx_seq_one_letter_code
_entity_poly.pdbx_strand_id
1 'polypeptide(L)'
;MATLSIGIASSAPAATTFFSTKTKRTHFKLNISCVQWVKNLNFLLLLLLWLRKDPEGILGKPGTGHLARLEFKRRLEKDAEAREAFEQHLREEKERRQVLRQSRELPGTAEETIEYFLDTEAQEIEFEIARLRHRLDKDFFSHLKFEIGEIRFAVSKTENMEDRLIELEALQKALQEGTEAYDKMQAELITAKKSLTKILSSKDIKATLLEMVEGNELNRSLLTLLDENIANANMDNQVSIVFILKILYILAHMHILMKYN
;
A
#
# COMPACT_ATOMS: atom_id res chain seq x y z
N MET A 1 84.07 13.81 27.71
CA MET A 1 82.87 13.98 28.56
C MET A 1 81.83 13.01 28.02
N ALA A 2 81.96 11.69 28.27
CA ALA A 2 81.47 10.95 29.44
C ALA A 2 79.93 11.05 29.58
N THR A 3 79.11 10.00 29.71
CA THR A 3 79.25 8.54 29.70
C THR A 3 77.82 7.97 29.74
N LEU A 4 77.67 6.73 29.28
CA LEU A 4 76.57 5.79 29.54
C LEU A 4 75.96 5.89 30.95
N SER A 5 74.66 5.59 31.10
CA SER A 5 74.23 4.50 32.00
C SER A 5 72.73 4.21 31.93
N ILE A 6 72.47 2.92 31.72
CA ILE A 6 71.24 2.20 31.97
C ILE A 6 71.01 2.11 33.49
N GLY A 7 69.78 2.31 33.95
CA GLY A 7 69.35 2.08 35.33
C GLY A 7 68.00 1.38 35.36
N ILE A 8 68.04 0.05 35.52
CA ILE A 8 66.89 -0.83 35.75
C ILE A 8 66.42 -0.61 37.20
N ALA A 9 65.12 -0.39 37.40
CA ALA A 9 64.47 -0.56 38.69
C ALA A 9 63.31 -1.55 38.56
N SER A 10 63.49 -2.69 39.20
CA SER A 10 62.52 -3.75 39.44
C SER A 10 61.57 -3.37 40.59
N SER A 11 60.26 -3.59 40.42
CA SER A 11 59.38 -4.18 41.45
C SER A 11 57.92 -4.28 40.97
N ALA A 12 57.46 -5.54 40.84
CA ALA A 12 56.17 -6.15 41.22
C ALA A 12 54.81 -5.41 41.01
N PRO A 13 53.69 -6.17 40.86
CA PRO A 13 52.52 -5.75 40.10
C PRO A 13 51.57 -4.88 40.92
N ALA A 14 51.18 -3.72 40.37
CA ALA A 14 50.07 -2.95 40.89
C ALA A 14 48.74 -3.62 40.49
N ALA A 15 48.01 -4.08 41.50
CA ALA A 15 46.65 -4.58 41.38
C ALA A 15 45.76 -3.59 40.64
N THR A 16 45.15 -4.04 39.53
CA THR A 16 44.11 -3.30 38.83
C THR A 16 42.86 -3.28 39.72
N THR A 17 42.72 -2.23 40.50
CA THR A 17 41.48 -1.92 41.21
C THR A 17 40.46 -1.48 40.16
N PHE A 18 39.45 -2.33 39.94
CA PHE A 18 38.24 -1.97 39.21
C PHE A 18 37.52 -0.85 39.96
N PHE A 19 37.68 0.39 39.51
CA PHE A 19 36.78 1.47 39.90
C PHE A 19 35.46 1.31 39.16
N SER A 20 34.47 0.76 39.86
CA SER A 20 33.07 0.84 39.49
C SER A 20 32.63 2.31 39.55
N THR A 21 32.52 2.97 38.40
CA THR A 21 31.85 4.26 38.30
C THR A 21 30.34 4.03 38.31
N LYS A 22 29.74 4.12 39.51
CA LYS A 22 28.29 4.26 39.66
C LYS A 22 27.86 5.58 39.00
N THR A 23 27.40 5.51 37.77
CA THR A 23 26.70 6.59 37.09
C THR A 23 25.33 6.77 37.74
N LYS A 24 25.20 7.79 38.59
CA LYS A 24 23.92 8.25 39.13
C LYS A 24 23.08 8.75 37.96
N ARG A 25 22.02 8.00 37.60
CA ARG A 25 20.97 8.48 36.69
C ARG A 25 20.22 9.61 37.39
N THR A 26 20.50 10.84 36.99
CA THR A 26 19.67 12.00 37.28
C THR A 26 18.43 11.92 36.39
N HIS A 27 17.27 11.70 37.01
CA HIS A 27 15.99 11.76 36.32
C HIS A 27 15.69 13.23 35.96
N PHE A 28 15.96 13.61 34.70
CA PHE A 28 15.38 14.81 34.11
C PHE A 28 13.86 14.59 33.98
N LYS A 29 13.10 15.19 34.90
CA LYS A 29 11.65 15.33 34.78
C LYS A 29 11.37 16.42 33.73
N LEU A 30 11.07 16.01 32.50
CA LEU A 30 10.36 16.87 31.57
C LEU A 30 8.91 16.96 32.03
N ASN A 31 8.59 18.07 32.69
CA ASN A 31 7.21 18.50 32.95
C ASN A 31 6.55 18.84 31.61
N ILE A 32 5.88 17.88 31.00
CA ILE A 32 4.82 18.17 30.03
C ILE A 32 3.54 18.33 30.83
N SER A 33 3.02 19.55 30.84
CA SER A 33 1.82 19.96 31.56
C SER A 33 0.62 19.14 31.05
N CYS A 34 0.22 18.14 31.85
CA CYS A 34 -1.01 17.38 31.67
C CYS A 34 -2.16 18.16 32.31
N VAL A 35 -2.60 19.26 31.69
CA VAL A 35 -3.77 20.03 32.17
C VAL A 35 -4.93 19.98 31.16
N GLN A 36 -4.71 19.50 29.93
CA GLN A 36 -5.78 19.40 28.91
C GLN A 36 -6.39 17.99 28.78
N TRP A 37 -5.88 16.97 29.48
CA TRP A 37 -6.45 15.60 29.48
C TRP A 37 -7.55 15.37 30.54
N VAL A 38 -7.76 16.33 31.44
CA VAL A 38 -8.68 16.17 32.58
C VAL A 38 -10.16 16.39 32.22
N LYS A 39 -10.47 16.84 31.00
CA LYS A 39 -11.88 16.99 30.56
C LYS A 39 -12.51 15.75 29.93
N ASN A 40 -11.76 14.66 29.75
CA ASN A 40 -12.31 13.38 29.27
C ASN A 40 -11.99 12.19 30.19
N LEU A 41 -11.65 12.47 31.45
CA LEU A 41 -11.59 11.44 32.49
C LEU A 41 -12.97 10.78 32.72
N ASN A 42 -14.07 11.49 32.43
CA ASN A 42 -15.42 10.97 32.64
C ASN A 42 -15.79 9.85 31.67
N PHE A 43 -15.27 9.83 30.43
CA PHE A 43 -15.59 8.76 29.47
C PHE A 43 -14.88 7.45 29.81
N LEU A 44 -13.62 7.53 30.24
CA LEU A 44 -12.83 6.37 30.65
C LEU A 44 -13.28 5.85 32.04
N LEU A 45 -13.72 6.74 32.93
CA LEU A 45 -14.36 6.36 34.19
C LEU A 45 -15.75 5.75 33.95
N LEU A 46 -16.56 6.28 33.03
CA LEU A 46 -17.88 5.73 32.68
C LEU A 46 -17.75 4.35 32.00
N LEU A 47 -16.76 4.16 31.13
CA LEU A 47 -16.49 2.86 30.50
C LEU A 47 -16.00 1.83 31.55
N LEU A 48 -15.15 2.25 32.49
CA LEU A 48 -14.70 1.41 33.61
C LEU A 48 -15.81 1.15 34.64
N LEU A 49 -16.73 2.08 34.88
CA LEU A 49 -17.88 1.90 35.76
C LEU A 49 -18.92 0.96 35.15
N TRP A 50 -19.10 1.02 33.82
CA TRP A 50 -19.96 0.11 33.06
C TRP A 50 -19.40 -1.31 33.01
N LEU A 51 -18.07 -1.48 32.88
CA LEU A 51 -17.42 -2.80 32.96
C LEU A 51 -17.31 -3.37 34.38
N ARG A 52 -17.37 -2.55 35.43
CA ARG A 52 -17.15 -3.00 36.82
C ARG A 52 -18.42 -3.52 37.49
N LYS A 53 -19.60 -3.26 36.94
CA LYS A 53 -20.88 -3.73 37.51
C LYS A 53 -21.34 -4.99 36.75
N ASP A 54 -20.64 -6.09 36.98
CA ASP A 54 -21.05 -7.45 36.63
C ASP A 54 -21.69 -8.12 37.86
N PRO A 55 -23.02 -8.07 38.04
CA PRO A 55 -23.71 -8.69 39.19
C PRO A 55 -23.84 -10.22 39.08
N GLU A 56 -23.45 -10.83 37.95
CA GLU A 56 -23.65 -12.26 37.65
C GLU A 56 -22.34 -13.08 37.56
N GLY A 57 -21.18 -12.47 37.85
CA GLY A 57 -19.90 -13.22 37.91
C GLY A 57 -19.46 -13.88 36.59
N ILE A 58 -19.78 -13.27 35.44
CA ILE A 58 -19.54 -13.82 34.09
C ILE A 58 -18.05 -13.75 33.68
N LEU A 59 -17.32 -12.74 34.13
CA LEU A 59 -15.88 -12.63 33.89
C LEU A 59 -15.12 -13.45 34.94
N GLY A 60 -14.92 -14.73 34.62
CA GLY A 60 -14.23 -15.70 35.49
C GLY A 60 -12.85 -15.26 35.99
N LYS A 61 -12.29 -16.06 36.92
CA LYS A 61 -10.99 -15.81 37.58
C LYS A 61 -9.88 -15.51 36.55
N PRO A 62 -8.90 -14.64 36.87
CA PRO A 62 -7.85 -14.21 35.95
C PRO A 62 -7.17 -15.41 35.29
N GLY A 63 -7.30 -15.50 33.97
CA GLY A 63 -6.87 -16.67 33.20
C GLY A 63 -5.36 -16.84 33.18
N THR A 64 -4.90 -18.04 33.54
CA THR A 64 -3.54 -18.50 33.27
C THR A 64 -3.35 -18.60 31.76
N GLY A 65 -2.40 -17.83 31.21
CA GLY A 65 -2.18 -17.74 29.76
C GLY A 65 -1.38 -16.51 29.30
N HIS A 66 -1.07 -15.57 30.21
CA HIS A 66 -0.27 -14.39 29.90
C HIS A 66 1.12 -14.73 29.32
N LEU A 67 1.74 -15.82 29.77
CA LEU A 67 3.01 -16.33 29.23
C LEU A 67 2.85 -16.82 27.78
N ALA A 68 1.83 -17.63 27.49
CA ALA A 68 1.54 -18.07 26.12
C ALA A 68 1.21 -16.88 25.19
N ARG A 69 0.55 -15.84 25.72
CA ARG A 69 0.26 -14.61 24.97
C ARG A 69 1.50 -13.78 24.69
N LEU A 70 2.46 -13.73 25.62
CA LEU A 70 3.76 -13.08 25.43
C LEU A 70 4.66 -13.87 24.47
N GLU A 71 4.63 -15.21 24.51
CA GLU A 71 5.36 -16.05 23.57
C GLU A 71 4.77 -15.98 22.16
N PHE A 72 3.44 -15.95 22.02
CA PHE A 72 2.75 -15.68 20.76
C PHE A 72 3.11 -14.28 20.23
N LYS A 73 3.14 -13.27 21.10
CA LYS A 73 3.55 -11.92 20.73
C LYS A 73 5.03 -11.87 20.27
N ARG A 74 5.95 -12.57 20.95
CA ARG A 74 7.34 -12.67 20.50
C ARG A 74 7.51 -13.43 19.18
N ARG A 75 6.69 -14.45 18.91
CA ARG A 75 6.68 -15.12 17.60
C ARG A 75 6.21 -14.16 16.51
N LEU A 76 5.15 -13.38 16.79
CA LEU A 76 4.70 -12.32 15.88
C LEU A 76 5.74 -11.21 15.68
N GLU A 77 6.55 -10.88 16.69
CA GLU A 77 7.67 -9.92 16.60
C GLU A 77 8.85 -10.49 15.78
N LYS A 78 9.16 -11.78 15.90
CA LYS A 78 10.12 -12.45 15.01
C LYS A 78 9.62 -12.55 13.57
N ASP A 79 8.32 -12.78 13.40
CA ASP A 79 7.67 -12.67 12.10
C ASP A 79 7.62 -11.20 11.63
N ALA A 80 7.72 -10.22 12.52
CA ALA A 80 7.76 -8.81 12.14
C ALA A 80 9.06 -8.47 11.44
N GLU A 81 10.22 -8.96 11.90
CA GLU A 81 11.50 -8.80 11.17
C GLU A 81 11.44 -9.46 9.78
N ALA A 82 10.84 -10.64 9.66
CA ALA A 82 10.67 -11.33 8.38
C ALA A 82 9.68 -10.58 7.45
N ARG A 83 8.62 -10.01 8.01
CA ARG A 83 7.66 -9.16 7.28
C ARG A 83 8.32 -7.87 6.83
N GLU A 84 9.11 -7.23 7.69
CA GLU A 84 9.83 -6.00 7.36
C GLU A 84 10.85 -6.23 6.24
N ALA A 85 11.61 -7.33 6.29
CA ALA A 85 12.53 -7.71 5.21
C ALA A 85 11.78 -7.97 3.89
N PHE A 86 10.65 -8.67 3.94
CA PHE A 86 9.81 -8.89 2.77
C PHE A 86 9.23 -7.58 2.21
N GLU A 87 8.74 -6.69 3.08
CA GLU A 87 8.23 -5.37 2.69
C GLU A 87 9.32 -4.45 2.13
N GLN A 88 10.56 -4.58 2.60
CA GLN A 88 11.72 -3.88 2.03
C GLN A 88 12.02 -4.38 0.62
N HIS A 89 12.07 -5.69 0.42
CA HIS A 89 12.24 -6.27 -0.92
C HIS A 89 11.14 -5.84 -1.90
N LEU A 90 9.89 -5.86 -1.48
CA LEU A 90 8.78 -5.38 -2.32
C LEU A 90 8.91 -3.89 -2.68
N ARG A 91 9.43 -3.06 -1.76
CA ARG A 91 9.69 -1.63 -2.02
C ARG A 91 10.82 -1.46 -3.02
N GLU A 92 11.93 -2.16 -2.84
CA GLU A 92 13.08 -2.11 -3.75
C GLU A 92 12.71 -2.56 -5.16
N GLU A 93 11.95 -3.65 -5.30
CA GLU A 93 11.46 -4.11 -6.60
C GLU A 93 10.50 -3.10 -7.25
N LYS A 94 9.64 -2.46 -6.45
CA LYS A 94 8.74 -1.43 -6.93
C LYS A 94 9.51 -0.20 -7.41
N GLU A 95 10.51 0.24 -6.66
CA GLU A 95 11.38 1.37 -7.02
C GLU A 95 12.21 1.06 -8.27
N ARG A 96 12.80 -0.14 -8.34
CA ARG A 96 13.55 -0.60 -9.52
C ARG A 96 12.67 -0.57 -10.77
N ARG A 97 11.44 -1.09 -10.69
CA ARG A 97 10.48 -1.02 -11.80
C ARG A 97 10.10 0.41 -12.16
N GLN A 98 9.91 1.27 -11.16
CA GLN A 98 9.61 2.68 -11.39
C GLN A 98 10.74 3.40 -12.14
N VAL A 99 12.01 3.10 -11.81
CA VAL A 99 13.17 3.63 -12.53
C VAL A 99 13.19 3.14 -13.98
N LEU A 100 12.92 1.85 -14.21
CA LEU A 100 12.84 1.30 -15.57
C LEU A 100 11.75 2.00 -16.40
N ARG A 101 10.55 2.20 -15.85
CA ARG A 101 9.47 2.94 -16.52
C ARG A 101 9.87 4.36 -16.92
N GLN A 102 10.60 5.04 -16.04
CA GLN A 102 11.06 6.41 -16.29
C GLN A 102 12.16 6.46 -17.35
N SER A 103 12.99 5.42 -17.45
CA SER A 103 14.04 5.34 -18.48
C SER A 103 13.51 5.01 -19.88
N ARG A 104 12.33 4.42 -20.01
CA ARG A 104 11.75 4.07 -21.32
C ARG A 104 11.24 5.32 -22.04
N GLU A 105 11.78 5.52 -23.24
CA GLU A 105 11.33 6.57 -24.16
C GLU A 105 9.97 6.21 -24.78
N LEU A 106 9.14 7.21 -24.99
CA LEU A 106 7.82 7.01 -25.58
C LEU A 106 7.95 6.95 -27.11
N PRO A 107 7.40 5.91 -27.76
CA PRO A 107 7.46 5.81 -29.22
C PRO A 107 6.71 6.99 -29.85
N GLY A 108 7.10 7.43 -31.04
CA GLY A 108 6.45 8.53 -31.77
C GLY A 108 5.46 8.04 -32.82
N THR A 109 5.74 6.90 -33.43
CA THR A 109 5.04 6.37 -34.61
C THR A 109 4.21 5.11 -34.27
N ALA A 110 3.24 4.75 -35.11
CA ALA A 110 2.42 3.54 -34.92
C ALA A 110 3.25 2.25 -34.93
N GLU A 111 4.19 2.12 -35.88
CA GLU A 111 5.11 0.98 -35.99
C GLU A 111 6.01 0.85 -34.75
N GLU A 112 6.64 1.96 -34.34
CA GLU A 112 7.45 2.02 -33.12
C GLU A 112 6.62 1.66 -31.87
N THR A 113 5.32 1.99 -31.87
CA THR A 113 4.41 1.63 -30.77
C THR A 113 4.18 0.12 -30.72
N ILE A 114 4.06 -0.55 -31.88
CA ILE A 114 3.94 -2.02 -31.95
C ILE A 114 5.21 -2.67 -31.41
N GLU A 115 6.39 -2.26 -31.89
CA GLU A 115 7.67 -2.77 -31.42
C GLU A 115 7.86 -2.54 -29.92
N TYR A 116 7.51 -1.35 -29.45
CA TYR A 116 7.56 -1.01 -28.02
C TYR A 116 6.74 -1.98 -27.16
N PHE A 117 5.54 -2.36 -27.61
CA PHE A 117 4.72 -3.31 -26.86
C PHE A 117 5.19 -4.76 -26.98
N LEU A 118 5.78 -5.16 -28.11
CA LEU A 118 6.39 -6.49 -28.24
C LEU A 118 7.59 -6.66 -27.31
N ASP A 119 8.37 -5.60 -27.11
CA ASP A 119 9.48 -5.56 -26.16
C ASP A 119 9.04 -5.34 -24.70
N THR A 120 7.74 -5.20 -24.45
CA THR A 120 7.21 -4.95 -23.11
C THR A 120 6.89 -6.24 -22.38
N GLU A 121 7.37 -6.36 -21.14
CA GLU A 121 7.03 -7.48 -20.27
C GLU A 121 5.52 -7.53 -19.97
N ALA A 122 4.97 -8.75 -19.86
CA ALA A 122 3.54 -8.96 -19.60
C ALA A 122 3.02 -8.26 -18.32
N GLN A 123 3.88 -8.02 -17.33
CA GLN A 123 3.51 -7.33 -16.08
C GLN A 123 3.46 -5.80 -16.22
N GLU A 124 4.18 -5.24 -17.19
CA GLU A 124 4.25 -3.80 -17.45
C GLU A 124 3.29 -3.38 -18.56
N ILE A 125 2.77 -4.34 -19.35
CA ILE A 125 1.88 -4.04 -20.48
C ILE A 125 0.65 -3.24 -20.04
N GLU A 126 0.04 -3.56 -18.89
CA GLU A 126 -1.11 -2.83 -18.36
C GLU A 126 -0.78 -1.36 -18.06
N PHE A 127 0.42 -1.11 -17.52
CA PHE A 127 0.89 0.23 -17.22
C PHE A 127 1.15 1.01 -18.51
N GLU A 128 1.81 0.40 -19.48
CA GLU A 128 2.10 1.07 -20.75
C GLU A 128 0.83 1.29 -21.60
N ILE A 129 -0.15 0.40 -21.53
CA ILE A 129 -1.49 0.61 -22.12
C ILE A 129 -2.14 1.85 -21.48
N ALA A 130 -2.09 1.99 -20.17
CA ALA A 130 -2.64 3.17 -19.48
C ALA A 130 -1.91 4.46 -19.89
N ARG A 131 -0.58 4.41 -20.06
CA ARG A 131 0.25 5.55 -20.46
C ARG A 131 -0.01 5.99 -21.90
N LEU A 132 -0.12 5.03 -22.82
CA LEU A 132 -0.32 5.24 -24.25
C LEU A 132 -1.79 5.19 -24.68
N ARG A 133 -2.75 5.15 -23.75
CA ARG A 133 -4.19 4.98 -24.05
C ARG A 133 -4.70 5.98 -25.10
N HIS A 134 -4.22 7.22 -25.05
CA HIS A 134 -4.58 8.29 -25.97
C HIS A 134 -4.11 8.07 -27.43
N ARG A 135 -3.23 7.09 -27.67
CA ARG A 135 -2.73 6.72 -29.01
C ARG A 135 -3.26 5.37 -29.47
N LEU A 136 -3.74 4.54 -28.54
CA LEU A 136 -4.41 3.28 -28.81
C LEU A 136 -5.85 3.53 -29.30
N ASP A 137 -5.94 4.21 -30.44
CA ASP A 137 -7.19 4.57 -31.10
C ASP A 137 -7.58 3.53 -32.17
N LYS A 138 -8.79 3.68 -32.71
CA LYS A 138 -9.30 2.81 -33.77
C LYS A 138 -8.39 2.79 -35.01
N ASP A 139 -7.72 3.90 -35.29
CA ASP A 139 -6.80 4.03 -36.42
C ASP A 139 -5.55 3.17 -36.21
N PHE A 140 -5.00 3.15 -34.98
CA PHE A 140 -3.89 2.27 -34.61
C PHE A 140 -4.28 0.79 -34.74
N PHE A 141 -5.43 0.39 -34.21
CA PHE A 141 -5.90 -0.99 -34.35
C PHE A 141 -6.21 -1.38 -35.80
N SER A 142 -6.55 -0.42 -36.65
CA SER A 142 -6.74 -0.65 -38.09
C SER A 142 -5.40 -0.87 -38.80
N HIS A 143 -4.36 -0.11 -38.43
CA HIS A 143 -2.99 -0.31 -38.90
C HIS A 143 -2.46 -1.70 -38.52
N LEU A 144 -2.62 -2.07 -37.25
CA LEU A 144 -2.18 -3.36 -36.74
C LEU A 144 -2.89 -4.54 -37.44
N LYS A 145 -4.20 -4.41 -37.70
CA LYS A 145 -4.94 -5.41 -38.49
C LYS A 145 -4.47 -5.50 -39.94
N PHE A 146 -4.05 -4.38 -40.53
CA PHE A 146 -3.53 -4.35 -41.88
C PHE A 146 -2.19 -5.09 -41.96
N GLU A 147 -1.24 -4.82 -41.06
CA GLU A 147 0.04 -5.55 -40.98
C GLU A 147 -0.14 -7.05 -40.80
N ILE A 148 -1.03 -7.46 -39.88
CA ILE A 148 -1.38 -8.88 -39.70
C ILE A 148 -1.97 -9.46 -41.00
N GLY A 149 -2.82 -8.70 -41.69
CA GLY A 149 -3.38 -9.08 -42.98
C GLY A 149 -2.32 -9.29 -44.05
N GLU A 150 -1.36 -8.37 -44.17
CA GLU A 150 -0.25 -8.47 -45.13
C GLU A 150 0.57 -9.74 -44.90
N ILE A 151 0.93 -10.04 -43.65
CA ILE A 151 1.69 -11.25 -43.31
C ILE A 151 0.84 -12.51 -43.54
N ARG A 152 -0.44 -12.48 -43.17
CA ARG A 152 -1.35 -13.65 -43.29
C ARG A 152 -1.58 -14.06 -44.74
N PHE A 153 -1.67 -13.09 -45.65
CA PHE A 153 -1.94 -13.30 -47.08
C PHE A 153 -0.68 -13.27 -47.96
N ALA A 154 0.53 -13.15 -47.37
CA ALA A 154 1.78 -13.25 -48.10
C ALA A 154 1.91 -14.61 -48.81
N VAL A 155 2.29 -14.58 -50.09
CA VAL A 155 2.35 -15.76 -50.98
C VAL A 155 3.50 -16.71 -50.59
N SER A 156 4.59 -16.18 -50.03
CA SER A 156 5.73 -16.95 -49.53
C SER A 156 5.84 -16.80 -48.01
N LYS A 157 5.41 -17.82 -47.28
CA LYS A 157 5.52 -17.86 -45.81
C LYS A 157 6.84 -18.50 -45.43
N THR A 158 7.66 -17.75 -44.70
CA THR A 158 8.82 -18.29 -43.99
C THR A 158 8.43 -18.50 -42.53
N GLU A 159 9.11 -19.40 -41.82
CA GLU A 159 8.88 -19.68 -40.39
C GLU A 159 8.92 -18.38 -39.55
N ASN A 160 9.89 -17.51 -39.81
CA ASN A 160 10.01 -16.21 -39.14
C ASN A 160 8.79 -15.27 -39.36
N MET A 161 8.12 -15.36 -40.52
CA MET A 161 6.88 -14.59 -40.74
C MET A 161 5.69 -15.17 -39.98
N GLU A 162 5.65 -16.50 -39.80
CA GLU A 162 4.60 -17.17 -39.03
C GLU A 162 4.76 -16.88 -37.53
N ASP A 163 5.98 -16.91 -37.01
CA ASP A 163 6.29 -16.53 -35.62
C ASP A 163 5.91 -15.07 -35.35
N ARG A 164 6.28 -14.15 -36.24
CA ARG A 164 5.91 -12.73 -36.14
C ARG A 164 4.40 -12.52 -36.20
N LEU A 165 3.69 -13.30 -37.00
CA LEU A 165 2.22 -13.24 -37.05
C LEU A 165 1.61 -13.65 -35.72
N ILE A 166 2.12 -14.70 -35.07
CA ILE A 166 1.64 -15.14 -33.75
C ILE A 166 1.87 -14.05 -32.70
N GLU A 167 3.04 -13.41 -32.69
CA GLU A 167 3.36 -12.30 -31.79
C GLU A 167 2.37 -11.13 -31.96
N LEU A 168 2.12 -10.72 -33.21
CA LEU A 168 1.22 -9.60 -33.51
C LEU A 168 -0.24 -9.92 -33.17
N GLU A 169 -0.70 -11.15 -33.42
CA GLU A 169 -2.06 -11.57 -33.05
C GLU A 169 -2.24 -11.64 -31.53
N ALA A 170 -1.24 -12.15 -30.81
CA ALA A 170 -1.24 -12.16 -29.35
C ALA A 170 -1.25 -10.73 -28.79
N LEU A 171 -0.43 -9.85 -29.36
CA LEU A 171 -0.38 -8.44 -28.97
C LEU A 171 -1.72 -7.74 -29.23
N GLN A 172 -2.32 -7.94 -30.41
CA GLN A 172 -3.62 -7.35 -30.75
C GLN A 172 -4.66 -7.66 -29.68
N LYS A 173 -4.74 -8.93 -29.30
CA LYS A 173 -5.71 -9.41 -28.31
C LYS A 173 -5.42 -8.81 -26.93
N ALA A 174 -4.16 -8.81 -26.49
CA ALA A 174 -3.76 -8.24 -25.22
C ALA A 174 -4.06 -6.73 -25.13
N LEU A 175 -3.77 -5.97 -26.19
CA LEU A 175 -4.07 -4.54 -26.24
C LEU A 175 -5.58 -4.27 -26.26
N GLN A 176 -6.36 -5.09 -26.96
CA GLN A 176 -7.81 -4.94 -26.97
C GLN A 176 -8.41 -5.21 -25.57
N GLU A 177 -8.05 -6.33 -24.94
CA GLU A 177 -8.52 -6.66 -23.60
C GLU A 177 -8.07 -5.62 -22.56
N GLY A 178 -6.83 -5.16 -22.65
CA GLY A 178 -6.28 -4.15 -21.72
C GLY A 178 -6.90 -2.77 -21.89
N THR A 179 -7.20 -2.33 -23.11
CA THR A 179 -7.88 -1.04 -23.35
C THR A 179 -9.34 -1.07 -22.88
N GLU A 180 -10.05 -2.17 -23.14
CA GLU A 180 -11.41 -2.36 -22.63
C GLU A 180 -11.45 -2.39 -21.09
N ALA A 181 -10.50 -3.08 -20.46
CA ALA A 181 -10.36 -3.11 -19.00
C ALA A 181 -10.05 -1.71 -18.42
N TYR A 182 -9.15 -0.97 -19.07
CA TYR A 182 -8.81 0.40 -18.68
C TYR A 182 -10.03 1.34 -18.77
N ASP A 183 -10.77 1.31 -19.87
CA ASP A 183 -11.94 2.16 -20.07
C ASP A 183 -13.03 1.86 -19.05
N LYS A 184 -13.25 0.58 -18.73
CA LYS A 184 -14.17 0.16 -17.68
C LYS A 184 -13.73 0.69 -16.31
N MET A 185 -12.46 0.53 -15.95
CA MET A 185 -11.89 1.05 -14.71
C MET A 185 -12.06 2.57 -14.63
N GLN A 186 -11.80 3.29 -15.72
CA GLN A 186 -11.95 4.75 -15.79
C GLN A 186 -13.41 5.17 -15.55
N ALA A 187 -14.37 4.48 -16.18
CA ALA A 187 -15.80 4.74 -15.96
C ALA A 187 -16.22 4.48 -14.50
N GLU A 188 -15.71 3.40 -13.89
CA GLU A 188 -15.94 3.09 -12.47
C GLU A 188 -15.35 4.16 -11.55
N LEU A 189 -14.15 4.67 -11.83
CA LEU A 189 -13.50 5.75 -11.07
C LEU A 189 -14.27 7.08 -11.18
N ILE A 190 -14.74 7.43 -12.38
CA ILE A 190 -15.57 8.63 -12.59
C ILE A 190 -16.86 8.51 -11.79
N THR A 191 -17.49 7.34 -11.79
CA THR A 191 -18.72 7.08 -11.02
C THR A 191 -18.44 7.15 -9.52
N ALA A 192 -17.37 6.52 -9.05
CA ALA A 192 -16.94 6.58 -7.65
C ALA A 192 -16.66 8.01 -7.19
N LYS A 193 -16.04 8.85 -8.03
CA LYS A 193 -15.80 10.27 -7.73
C LYS A 193 -17.11 11.06 -7.60
N LYS A 194 -18.09 10.81 -8.46
CA LYS A 194 -19.43 11.43 -8.37
C LYS A 194 -20.13 11.01 -7.08
N SER A 195 -20.11 9.72 -6.78
CA SER A 195 -20.63 9.12 -5.54
C SER A 195 -19.99 9.76 -4.30
N LEU A 196 -18.67 9.90 -4.27
CA LEU A 196 -17.93 10.53 -3.17
C LEU A 196 -18.32 12.02 -3.02
N THR A 197 -18.43 12.74 -4.14
CA THR A 197 -18.84 14.15 -4.12
C THR A 197 -20.27 14.30 -3.60
N LYS A 198 -21.18 13.39 -3.96
CA LYS A 198 -22.55 13.33 -3.43
C LYS A 198 -22.54 13.12 -1.90
N ILE A 199 -21.70 12.21 -1.40
CA ILE A 199 -21.55 11.95 0.04
C ILE A 199 -21.04 13.20 0.77
N LEU A 200 -19.96 13.81 0.29
CA LEU A 200 -19.34 14.97 0.96
C LEU A 200 -20.19 16.24 0.90
N SER A 201 -21.02 16.40 -0.13
CA SER A 201 -21.91 17.57 -0.28
C SER A 201 -23.27 17.40 0.42
N SER A 202 -23.61 16.18 0.85
CA SER A 202 -24.89 15.90 1.52
C SER A 202 -24.93 16.47 2.94
N LYS A 203 -26.10 16.99 3.34
CA LYS A 203 -26.35 17.42 4.73
C LYS A 203 -26.48 16.20 5.67
N ASP A 204 -27.09 15.13 5.17
CA ASP A 204 -27.32 13.87 5.88
C ASP A 204 -26.58 12.71 5.20
N ILE A 205 -25.33 12.51 5.63
CA ILE A 205 -24.44 11.48 5.11
C ILE A 205 -25.07 10.08 5.22
N LYS A 206 -25.76 9.78 6.33
CA LYS A 206 -26.35 8.46 6.58
C LYS A 206 -27.48 8.10 5.62
N ALA A 207 -28.39 9.05 5.34
CA ALA A 207 -29.52 8.81 4.44
C ALA A 207 -29.03 8.65 3.00
N THR A 208 -28.11 9.52 2.58
CA THR A 208 -27.47 9.46 1.26
C THR A 208 -26.76 8.13 1.03
N LEU A 209 -26.15 7.56 2.08
CA LEU A 209 -25.50 6.26 1.98
C LEU A 209 -26.46 5.10 1.84
N LEU A 210 -27.58 5.13 2.54
CA LEU A 210 -28.60 4.09 2.39
C LEU A 210 -29.16 4.10 0.95
N GLU A 211 -29.43 5.28 0.39
CA GLU A 211 -29.84 5.42 -1.01
C GLU A 211 -28.76 4.89 -1.99
N MET A 212 -27.48 5.11 -1.70
CA MET A 212 -26.38 4.64 -2.54
C MET A 212 -26.11 3.13 -2.42
N VAL A 213 -26.37 2.56 -1.24
CA VAL A 213 -26.37 1.10 -1.03
C VAL A 213 -27.50 0.48 -1.85
N GLU A 214 -28.71 1.04 -1.76
CA GLU A 214 -29.89 0.59 -2.52
C GLU A 214 -29.69 0.72 -4.03
N GLY A 215 -29.06 1.81 -4.48
CA GLY A 215 -28.70 2.05 -5.88
C GLY A 215 -27.51 1.23 -6.39
N ASN A 216 -26.88 0.42 -5.54
CA ASN A 216 -25.66 -0.33 -5.85
C ASN A 216 -24.52 0.56 -6.43
N GLU A 217 -24.40 1.77 -5.90
CA GLU A 217 -23.39 2.75 -6.35
C GLU A 217 -22.05 2.58 -5.61
N LEU A 218 -21.95 1.58 -4.72
CA LEU A 218 -20.78 1.27 -3.91
C LEU A 218 -19.87 0.27 -4.63
N ASN A 219 -18.83 0.79 -5.27
CA ASN A 219 -17.85 0.01 -6.00
C ASN A 219 -16.50 -0.06 -5.27
N ARG A 220 -15.65 -1.02 -5.63
CA ARG A 220 -14.29 -1.17 -5.06
C ARG A 220 -13.45 0.11 -5.26
N SER A 221 -13.65 0.79 -6.37
CA SER A 221 -13.02 2.08 -6.70
C SER A 221 -13.42 3.22 -5.76
N LEU A 222 -14.57 3.13 -5.08
CA LEU A 222 -14.95 4.07 -4.03
C LEU A 222 -14.12 3.82 -2.76
N LEU A 223 -13.91 2.56 -2.37
CA LEU A 223 -13.09 2.21 -1.21
C LEU A 223 -11.66 2.73 -1.35
N THR A 224 -11.05 2.58 -2.53
CA THR A 224 -9.69 3.07 -2.78
C THR A 224 -9.59 4.59 -2.66
N LEU A 225 -10.58 5.33 -3.15
CA LEU A 225 -10.65 6.79 -2.98
C LEU A 225 -10.88 7.20 -1.53
N LEU A 226 -11.59 6.38 -0.75
CA LEU A 226 -11.75 6.60 0.69
C LEU A 226 -10.45 6.37 1.44
N ASP A 227 -9.67 5.34 1.09
CA ASP A 227 -8.37 5.07 1.71
C ASP A 227 -7.39 6.24 1.49
N GLU A 228 -7.33 6.77 0.26
CA GLU A 228 -6.51 7.94 -0.06
C GLU A 228 -6.93 9.18 0.75
N ASN A 229 -8.24 9.44 0.84
CA ASN A 229 -8.75 10.56 1.63
C ASN A 229 -8.55 10.37 3.14
N ILE A 230 -8.65 9.13 3.65
CA ILE A 230 -8.35 8.81 5.05
C ILE A 230 -6.86 9.03 5.33
N ALA A 231 -5.97 8.62 4.43
CA ALA A 231 -4.54 8.84 4.57
C ALA A 231 -4.21 10.34 4.62
N ASN A 232 -4.76 11.12 3.67
CA ASN A 232 -4.60 12.58 3.64
C ASN A 232 -5.16 13.25 4.91
N ALA A 233 -6.38 12.88 5.33
CA ALA A 233 -6.99 13.43 6.54
C ALA A 233 -6.24 13.05 7.84
N ASN A 234 -5.55 11.90 7.86
CA ASN A 234 -4.65 11.53 8.96
C ASN A 234 -3.40 12.40 8.97
N MET A 235 -2.84 12.75 7.80
CA MET A 235 -1.70 13.68 7.70
C MET A 235 -2.10 15.08 8.19
N ASP A 236 -3.34 15.49 7.95
CA ASP A 236 -3.89 16.80 8.36
C ASP A 236 -4.50 16.80 9.79
N ASN A 237 -4.38 15.71 10.56
CA ASN A 237 -4.93 15.55 11.91
C ASN A 237 -6.45 15.79 12.06
N GLN A 238 -7.24 15.55 11.01
CA GLN A 238 -8.70 15.75 11.03
C GLN A 238 -9.46 14.53 11.57
N VAL A 239 -9.37 14.30 12.89
CA VAL A 239 -9.87 13.09 13.58
C VAL A 239 -11.36 12.81 13.34
N SER A 240 -12.21 13.83 13.27
CA SER A 240 -13.65 13.69 13.04
C SER A 240 -13.98 13.18 11.63
N ILE A 241 -13.25 13.65 10.62
CA ILE A 241 -13.46 13.25 9.22
C ILE A 241 -12.94 11.84 8.99
N VAL A 242 -11.78 11.50 9.56
CA VAL A 242 -11.23 10.13 9.55
C VAL A 242 -12.23 9.12 10.15
N PHE A 243 -12.89 9.48 11.26
CA PHE A 243 -13.86 8.61 11.91
C PHE A 243 -15.08 8.33 11.01
N ILE A 244 -15.64 9.37 10.38
CA ILE A 244 -16.79 9.23 9.46
C ILE A 244 -16.41 8.39 8.24
N LEU A 245 -15.25 8.65 7.62
CA LEU A 245 -14.78 7.92 6.44
C LEU A 245 -14.46 6.45 6.77
N LYS A 246 -13.96 6.13 7.97
CA LYS A 246 -13.74 4.74 8.41
C LYS A 246 -15.04 3.96 8.60
N ILE A 247 -16.08 4.60 9.16
CA ILE A 247 -17.41 3.97 9.25
C ILE A 247 -17.96 3.68 7.85
N LEU A 248 -17.78 4.63 6.93
CA LEU A 248 -18.15 4.48 5.53
C LEU A 248 -17.49 3.28 4.87
N TYR A 249 -16.17 3.16 5.07
CA TYR A 249 -15.35 2.10 4.51
C TYR A 249 -15.86 0.72 4.95
N ILE A 250 -16.15 0.56 6.25
CA ILE A 250 -16.65 -0.71 6.80
C ILE A 250 -18.01 -1.08 6.18
N LEU A 251 -18.95 -0.12 6.09
CA LEU A 251 -20.28 -0.37 5.53
C LEU A 251 -20.21 -0.75 4.04
N ALA A 252 -19.41 -0.02 3.26
CA ALA A 252 -19.22 -0.31 1.84
C ALA A 252 -18.51 -1.65 1.61
N HIS A 253 -17.49 -1.97 2.42
CA HIS A 253 -16.79 -3.24 2.35
C HIS A 253 -17.70 -4.42 2.72
N MET A 254 -18.55 -4.28 3.74
CA MET A 254 -19.53 -5.33 4.09
C MET A 254 -20.57 -5.54 2.98
N HIS A 255 -21.07 -4.47 2.36
CA HIS A 255 -22.01 -4.59 1.25
C HIS A 255 -21.39 -5.31 0.04
N ILE A 256 -20.14 -4.98 -0.30
CA ILE A 256 -19.41 -5.65 -1.38
C ILE A 256 -19.23 -7.14 -1.04
N LEU A 257 -18.81 -7.49 0.19
CA LEU A 257 -18.66 -8.89 0.59
C LEU A 257 -19.97 -9.69 0.51
N MET A 258 -21.12 -9.08 0.81
CA MET A 258 -22.42 -9.74 0.68
C MET A 258 -22.87 -9.96 -0.77
N LYS A 259 -22.24 -9.28 -1.74
CA LYS A 259 -22.56 -9.38 -3.17
C LYS A 259 -21.77 -10.45 -3.91
N TYR A 260 -20.63 -10.85 -3.36
CA TYR A 260 -19.69 -11.80 -3.97
C TYR A 260 -19.61 -13.15 -3.24
N ASN A 261 -20.56 -13.42 -2.32
CA ASN A 261 -20.87 -14.74 -1.76
C ASN A 261 -22.26 -15.17 -2.24
#